data_AF-A0A2X1MF65-F1
#
_entry.id   AF-A0A2X1MF65-F1
#
_cell.length_a   1.000
_cell.length_b   1.000
_cell.length_c   1.000
_cell.angle_alpha   90.00
_cell.angle_beta   90.00
_cell.angle_gamma   90.00
#
_symmetry.space_group_name_H-M   'P 1'
#
loop_
_entity.id
_entity.type
_entity.pdbx_description
1 polymer ?
#
loop_
_entity_poly.entity_id
_entity_poly.type
_entity_poly.pdbx_seq_one_letter_code
_entity_poly.pdbx_strand_id
1 'polypeptide(L)'
;MVSAPDGAVFRYDADAGALSASGMKTATLQASVSVTLDTPVVECTNLLRTATLDVTKGGKMSGNITHSGGDFTSNGITVHTHKHGGVKGGSDSTGGPQ
;
A
#
# COMPACT_ATOMS: atom_id res chain seq x y z
N MET A 1 -17.92 -7.74 -26.77
CA MET A 1 -18.05 -6.41 -26.14
C MET A 1 -19.43 -6.34 -25.53
N VAL A 2 -19.52 -5.90 -24.28
CA VAL A 2 -20.77 -5.64 -23.58
C VAL A 2 -20.81 -4.15 -23.26
N SER A 3 -21.90 -3.47 -23.63
CA SER A 3 -22.11 -2.05 -23.33
C SER A 3 -23.38 -1.87 -22.52
N ALA A 4 -23.33 -1.01 -21.51
CA ALA A 4 -24.48 -0.61 -20.71
C ALA A 4 -25.07 0.73 -21.20
N PRO A 5 -26.37 1.01 -20.94
CA PRO A 5 -27.02 2.26 -21.38
C PRO A 5 -26.40 3.54 -20.82
N ASP A 6 -25.68 3.45 -19.70
CA ASP A 6 -24.96 4.56 -19.07
C ASP A 6 -23.57 4.80 -19.69
N GLY A 7 -23.21 4.06 -20.75
CA GLY A 7 -21.94 4.18 -21.45
C GLY A 7 -20.81 3.33 -20.87
N ALA A 8 -21.05 2.53 -19.82
CA ALA A 8 -20.05 1.58 -19.34
C ALA A 8 -19.80 0.47 -20.37
N VAL A 9 -18.53 0.06 -20.52
CA VAL A 9 -18.09 -0.93 -21.52
C VAL A 9 -17.19 -1.97 -20.87
N PHE A 10 -17.43 -3.24 -21.21
CA PHE A 10 -16.55 -4.37 -20.96
C PHE A 10 -16.12 -5.00 -22.29
N ARG A 11 -14.82 -5.02 -22.57
CA ARG A 11 -14.28 -5.52 -23.85
C ARG A 11 -13.03 -6.36 -23.62
N TYR A 12 -13.01 -7.52 -24.28
CA TYR A 12 -11.78 -8.26 -24.52
C TYR A 12 -11.35 -8.07 -25.97
N ASP A 13 -10.09 -7.69 -26.18
CA ASP A 13 -9.44 -7.57 -27.48
C ASP A 13 -8.46 -8.73 -27.65
N ALA A 14 -8.75 -9.65 -28.56
CA ALA A 14 -7.98 -10.89 -28.71
C ALA A 14 -6.64 -10.65 -29.42
N ASP A 15 -6.57 -9.69 -30.35
CA ASP A 15 -5.34 -9.38 -31.07
C ASP A 15 -4.31 -8.73 -30.14
N ALA A 16 -4.78 -7.90 -29.21
CA ALA A 16 -3.95 -7.27 -28.17
C ALA A 16 -3.83 -8.10 -26.88
N GLY A 17 -4.65 -9.14 -26.70
CA GLY A 17 -4.74 -9.90 -25.45
C GLY A 17 -5.20 -9.08 -24.24
N ALA A 18 -6.02 -8.06 -24.45
CA ALA A 18 -6.33 -7.03 -23.45
C ALA A 18 -7.80 -7.04 -23.02
N LEU A 19 -8.04 -7.06 -21.71
CA LEU A 19 -9.36 -6.82 -21.12
C LEU A 19 -9.45 -5.37 -20.64
N SER A 20 -10.56 -4.68 -20.96
CA SER A 20 -10.89 -3.36 -20.43
C SER A 20 -12.30 -3.31 -19.86
N ALA A 21 -12.45 -2.59 -18.75
CA ALA A 21 -13.71 -2.22 -18.11
C ALA A 21 -13.67 -0.72 -17.83
N SER A 22 -14.56 0.05 -18.44
CA SER A 22 -14.51 1.52 -18.41
C SER A 22 -15.90 2.15 -18.33
N GLY A 23 -15.97 3.43 -17.94
CA GLY A 23 -17.22 4.21 -17.90
C GLY A 23 -18.05 4.01 -16.62
N MET A 24 -17.65 3.10 -15.74
CA MET A 24 -18.30 2.91 -14.44
C MET A 24 -17.92 4.02 -13.45
N LYS A 25 -18.85 4.37 -12.56
CA LYS A 25 -18.56 5.25 -11.41
C LYS A 25 -17.83 4.52 -10.29
N THR A 26 -18.14 3.24 -10.09
CA THR A 26 -17.55 2.39 -9.03
C THR A 26 -17.38 0.96 -9.55
N ALA A 27 -16.46 0.23 -8.93
CA ALA A 27 -16.31 -1.22 -9.08
C ALA A 27 -16.16 -1.82 -7.68
N THR A 28 -16.86 -2.91 -7.40
CA THR A 28 -16.76 -3.63 -6.11
C THR A 28 -16.48 -5.09 -6.39
N LEU A 29 -15.43 -5.63 -5.78
CA LEU A 29 -15.07 -7.04 -5.82
C LEU A 29 -15.31 -7.63 -4.43
N GLN A 30 -16.24 -8.57 -4.32
CA GLN A 30 -16.52 -9.30 -3.07
C GLN A 30 -16.08 -10.75 -3.25
N ALA A 31 -15.10 -11.17 -2.47
CA ALA A 31 -14.61 -12.55 -2.43
C ALA A 31 -14.49 -12.97 -0.97
N SER A 32 -14.98 -14.17 -0.64
CA SER A 32 -14.96 -14.70 0.73
C SER A 32 -13.60 -15.28 1.16
N VAL A 33 -12.73 -15.54 0.18
CA VAL A 33 -11.42 -16.17 0.41
C VAL A 33 -10.29 -15.19 0.09
N SER A 34 -10.13 -14.83 -1.19
CA SER A 34 -9.04 -13.94 -1.62
C SER A 34 -9.32 -13.31 -3.00
N VAL A 35 -8.62 -12.22 -3.29
CA VAL A 35 -8.43 -11.68 -4.65
C VAL A 35 -6.93 -11.75 -4.95
N THR A 36 -6.56 -12.39 -6.05
CA THR A 36 -5.16 -12.51 -6.50
C THR A 36 -4.97 -11.73 -7.79
N LEU A 37 -3.96 -10.85 -7.82
CA LEU A 37 -3.56 -10.09 -9.01
C LEU A 37 -2.22 -10.63 -9.50
N ASP A 38 -2.26 -11.60 -10.41
CA ASP A 38 -1.05 -12.21 -11.00
C ASP A 38 -0.58 -11.40 -12.21
N THR A 39 0.27 -10.41 -11.95
CA THR A 39 0.82 -9.48 -12.93
C THR A 39 2.14 -8.93 -12.41
N PRO A 40 3.11 -8.59 -13.29
CA PRO A 40 4.32 -7.89 -12.87
C PRO A 40 4.07 -6.54 -12.19
N VAL A 41 2.98 -5.85 -12.53
CA VAL A 41 2.67 -4.50 -12.01
C VAL A 41 1.17 -4.36 -11.73
N VAL A 42 0.88 -3.80 -10.55
CA VAL A 42 -0.44 -3.26 -10.17
C VAL A 42 -0.26 -1.78 -9.88
N GLU A 43 -1.02 -0.93 -10.58
CA GLU A 43 -0.93 0.53 -10.44
C GLU A 43 -2.23 1.11 -9.88
N CYS A 44 -2.12 1.88 -8.80
CA CYS A 44 -3.20 2.72 -8.27
C CYS A 44 -2.83 4.18 -8.54
N THR A 45 -3.61 4.88 -9.36
CA THR A 45 -3.28 6.25 -9.80
C THR A 45 -3.44 7.32 -8.73
N ASN A 46 -4.10 6.98 -7.62
CA ASN A 46 -4.39 7.89 -6.52
C ASN A 46 -4.17 7.17 -5.17
N LEU A 47 -5.19 7.12 -4.30
CA LEU A 47 -5.09 6.53 -2.96
C LEU A 47 -5.28 5.00 -2.97
N LEU A 48 -4.33 4.27 -2.39
CA LEU A 48 -4.52 2.91 -1.92
C LEU A 48 -4.89 2.92 -0.43
N ARG A 49 -6.06 2.38 -0.06
CA ARG A 49 -6.48 2.20 1.33
C ARG A 49 -6.62 0.70 1.63
N THR A 50 -5.90 0.23 2.65
CA THR A 50 -5.94 -1.15 3.14
C THR A 50 -5.95 -1.16 4.67
N ALA A 51 -6.50 -2.22 5.27
CA ALA A 51 -6.50 -2.39 6.72
C ALA A 51 -5.13 -2.84 7.25
N THR A 52 -4.49 -3.76 6.55
CA THR A 52 -3.12 -4.26 6.82
C THR A 52 -2.31 -4.29 5.53
N LEU A 53 -0.99 -4.24 5.66
CA LEU A 53 -0.06 -4.24 4.54
C LEU A 53 1.09 -5.21 4.82
N ASP A 54 1.36 -6.12 3.88
CA ASP A 54 2.50 -7.03 3.89
C ASP A 54 3.33 -6.82 2.61
N VAL A 55 4.64 -6.57 2.76
CA VAL A 55 5.58 -6.28 1.67
C VAL A 55 6.75 -7.24 1.79
N THR A 56 6.85 -8.19 0.86
CA THR A 56 7.76 -9.35 1.00
C THR A 56 9.11 -9.21 0.31
N LYS A 57 9.24 -8.25 -0.61
CA LYS A 57 10.46 -8.05 -1.44
C LYS A 57 10.99 -6.61 -1.41
N GLY A 58 10.67 -5.87 -0.35
CA GLY A 58 11.05 -4.47 -0.21
C GLY A 58 10.31 -3.54 -1.18
N GLY A 59 10.74 -2.28 -1.23
CA GLY A 59 10.15 -1.25 -2.08
C GLY A 59 10.75 0.13 -1.82
N LYS A 60 10.21 1.14 -2.52
CA LYS A 60 10.55 2.55 -2.34
C LYS A 60 9.31 3.33 -1.93
N MET A 61 9.45 4.19 -0.93
CA MET A 61 8.43 5.16 -0.54
C MET A 61 8.97 6.57 -0.78
N SER A 62 8.12 7.51 -1.17
CA SER A 62 8.47 8.91 -1.37
C SER A 62 7.33 9.82 -0.94
N GLY A 63 7.66 11.02 -0.48
CA GLY A 63 6.70 11.94 0.16
C GLY A 63 6.65 11.76 1.67
N ASN A 64 5.76 12.53 2.31
CA ASN A 64 5.59 12.47 3.76
C ASN A 64 4.78 11.22 4.13
N ILE A 65 5.30 10.44 5.09
CA ILE A 65 4.63 9.27 5.64
C ILE A 65 4.39 9.52 7.13
N THR A 66 3.12 9.61 7.51
CA THR A 66 2.70 9.77 8.90
C THR A 66 2.26 8.42 9.45
N HIS A 67 2.92 7.94 10.50
CA HIS A 67 2.55 6.73 11.22
C HIS A 67 2.10 7.09 12.65
N SER A 68 0.97 6.53 13.08
CA SER A 68 0.43 6.69 14.42
C SER A 68 -0.44 5.49 14.79
N GLY A 69 -0.84 5.38 16.06
CA GLY A 69 -1.71 4.28 16.52
C GLY A 69 -1.00 2.93 16.69
N GLY A 70 0.32 2.92 16.87
CA GLY A 70 1.12 1.72 17.11
C GLY A 70 2.62 1.99 17.07
N ASP A 71 3.41 0.91 16.97
CA ASP A 71 4.87 0.95 16.81
C ASP A 71 5.27 0.79 15.34
N PHE A 72 6.12 1.68 14.84
CA PHE A 72 6.85 1.46 13.60
C PHE A 72 8.22 0.87 13.95
N THR A 73 8.41 -0.42 13.64
CA THR A 73 9.64 -1.15 13.98
C THR A 73 10.42 -1.54 12.72
N SER A 74 11.75 -1.54 12.84
CA SER A 74 12.65 -2.08 11.83
C SER A 74 13.72 -2.92 12.52
N ASN A 75 13.78 -4.21 12.21
CA ASN A 75 14.72 -5.16 12.84
C ASN A 75 14.65 -5.14 14.38
N GLY A 76 13.46 -5.00 14.95
CA GLY A 76 13.25 -4.95 16.40
C GLY A 76 13.48 -3.59 17.06
N ILE A 77 13.83 -2.54 16.32
CA ILE A 77 14.01 -1.19 16.84
C ILE A 77 12.77 -0.34 16.53
N THR A 78 12.09 0.15 17.55
CA THR A 78 10.93 1.05 17.43
C THR A 78 11.39 2.48 17.16
N VAL A 79 10.98 3.05 16.04
CA VAL A 79 11.45 4.36 15.55
C VAL A 79 11.20 5.48 16.55
N HIS A 80 10.03 5.56 17.17
CA HIS A 80 9.66 6.69 18.03
C HIS A 80 10.12 6.55 19.50
N THR A 81 10.72 5.42 19.90
CA THR A 81 11.18 5.17 21.28
C THR A 81 12.61 4.66 21.38
N HIS A 82 13.35 4.59 20.26
CA HIS A 82 14.70 4.02 20.25
C HIS A 82 15.66 4.77 21.17
N LYS A 83 16.63 4.02 21.69
CA LYS A 83 17.70 4.51 22.57
C LYS A 83 19.05 4.02 22.06
N HIS A 84 20.11 4.74 22.41
CA HIS A 84 21.48 4.38 22.08
C HIS A 84 22.27 4.02 23.34
N GLY A 85 23.02 2.91 23.30
CA GLY A 85 23.97 2.50 24.34
C GLY A 85 25.43 2.73 23.92
N GLY A 86 26.37 2.59 24.86
CA GLY A 86 27.82 2.68 24.56
C GLY A 86 28.40 4.08 24.41
N VAL A 87 27.57 5.12 24.62
CA VAL A 87 28.01 6.51 24.75
C VAL A 87 28.32 6.84 26.21
N LYS A 88 29.25 7.77 26.48
CA LYS A 88 29.53 8.22 27.86
C LYS A 88 28.24 8.80 28.44
N GLY A 89 27.72 8.16 29.49
CA GLY A 89 26.50 8.63 30.16
C GLY A 89 26.72 10.03 30.75
N GLY A 90 25.87 10.98 30.35
CA GLY A 90 25.66 12.22 31.10
C GLY A 90 24.61 12.00 32.19
N SER A 91 24.48 12.95 33.12
CA SER A 91 23.36 12.97 34.08
C SER A 91 22.00 13.19 33.41
N ASP A 92 22.03 13.63 32.15
CA ASP A 92 20.86 14.11 31.42
C ASP A 92 20.39 13.05 30.42
N SER A 93 19.07 12.88 30.32
CA SER A 93 18.44 12.06 29.29
C SER A 93 18.61 12.74 27.93
N THR A 94 18.95 11.98 26.87
CA THR A 94 18.93 12.51 25.49
C THR A 94 17.53 12.90 25.03
N GLY A 95 16.49 12.58 25.81
CA GLY A 95 15.10 12.59 25.34
C GLY A 95 14.82 11.43 24.39
N GLY A 96 13.56 11.26 24.03
CA GLY A 96 13.20 10.44 22.87
C GLY A 96 13.49 11.18 21.56
N PRO A 97 13.31 10.53 20.40
CA PRO A 97 13.37 11.20 19.10
C PRO A 97 12.44 12.42 19.08
N GLN A 98 12.93 13.56 18.60
CA GLN A 98 12.15 14.79 18.36
C GLN A 98 11.61 14.81 16.94
#